data_AF-A0A257ZJ72-F1
#
_entry.id   AF-A0A257ZJ72-F1
#
_cell.length_a   1.000
_cell.length_b   1.000
_cell.length_c   1.000
_cell.angle_alpha   90.00
_cell.angle_beta   90.00
_cell.angle_gamma   90.00
#
_symmetry.space_group_name_H-M   'P 1'
#
loop_
_entity.id
_entity.type
_entity.pdbx_description
1 polymer ?
#
loop_
_entity_poly.entity_id
_entity_poly.type
_entity_poly.pdbx_seq_one_letter_code
_entity_poly.pdbx_strand_id
1 'polypeptide(L)' 'MLPLALFTHLRFLGILMAGAYGLINLLLELLAPLTDGWTHWGTTLLAVPFMVIGMVHLVIPLARRTGK' A
#
# COMPACT_ATOMS: atom_id res chain seq x y z
N MET A 1 -1.05 -26.37 -17.46
CA MET A 1 -0.38 -25.92 -16.21
C MET A 1 -0.42 -24.40 -15.98
N LEU A 2 -0.99 -23.61 -16.91
CA LEU A 2 -1.13 -22.14 -16.80
C LEU A 2 -2.08 -21.57 -15.70
N PRO A 3 -3.19 -22.23 -15.29
CA PRO A 3 -4.24 -21.54 -14.53
C PRO A 3 -3.89 -21.26 -13.06
N LEU A 4 -3.10 -22.12 -12.41
CA LEU A 4 -2.69 -21.91 -11.01
C LEU A 4 -1.69 -20.76 -10.85
N ALA A 5 -0.78 -20.60 -11.81
CA ALA A 5 0.20 -19.52 -11.79
C ALA A 5 -0.49 -18.15 -11.94
N LEU A 6 -1.47 -18.06 -12.83
CA LEU A 6 -2.28 -16.84 -13.00
C LEU A 6 -3.10 -16.53 -11.74
N PHE A 7 -3.76 -17.52 -11.15
CA PHE A 7 -4.56 -17.31 -9.94
C PHE A 7 -3.70 -16.84 -8.76
N THR A 8 -2.52 -17.44 -8.57
CA THR A 8 -1.58 -17.04 -7.53
C THR A 8 -1.07 -15.62 -7.74
N HIS A 9 -0.78 -15.25 -8.98
CA HIS A 9 -0.36 -13.89 -9.34
C HIS A 9 -1.46 -12.86 -9.11
N LEU A 10 -2.70 -13.15 -9.55
CA LEU A 10 -3.85 -12.27 -9.34
C LEU A 10 -4.15 -12.07 -7.85
N ARG A 11 -4.05 -13.13 -7.04
CA ARG A 11 -4.22 -13.02 -5.58
C ARG A 11 -3.15 -12.15 -4.95
N PHE A 12 -1.89 -12.34 -5.33
CA PHE A 12 -0.80 -11.48 -4.88
C PHE A 12 -1.04 -10.01 -5.24
N LEU A 13 -1.42 -9.74 -6.49
CA LEU A 13 -1.72 -8.40 -6.98
C LEU A 13 -2.90 -7.78 -6.21
N GLY A 14 -3.97 -8.53 -5.99
CA GLY A 14 -5.13 -8.08 -5.23
C GLY A 14 -4.78 -7.66 -3.80
N ILE A 15 -3.94 -8.44 -3.10
CA ILE A 15 -3.48 -8.08 -1.75
C ILE A 15 -2.62 -6.82 -1.78
N LEU A 16 -1.72 -6.69 -2.76
CA LEU A 16 -0.92 -5.47 -2.89
C LEU A 16 -1.79 -4.25 -3.15
N MET A 17 -2.78 -4.34 -4.05
CA MET A 17 -3.69 -3.22 -4.34
C MET A 17 -4.51 -2.83 -3.12
N ALA A 18 -5.12 -3.79 -2.44
CA ALA A 18 -5.90 -3.55 -1.23
C ALA A 18 -5.03 -2.95 -0.12
N GLY A 19 -3.84 -3.51 0.10
CA GLY A 19 -2.89 -3.01 1.09
C GLY A 19 -2.37 -1.61 0.75
N ALA A 20 -2.10 -1.30 -0.52
CA ALA A 20 -1.70 0.03 -0.98
C ALA A 20 -2.78 1.06 -0.73
N TYR A 21 -3.99 0.75 -1.19
CA TYR A 21 -5.12 1.64 -1.09
C TYR A 21 -5.48 1.92 0.37
N GLY A 22 -5.54 0.89 1.21
CA GLY A 22 -5.78 1.06 2.64
C GLY A 22 -4.68 1.87 3.32
N LEU A 23 -3.42 1.54 3.04
CA LEU A 23 -2.29 2.22 3.68
C LEU A 23 -2.24 3.71 3.32
N ILE A 24 -2.38 4.08 2.05
CA ILE A 24 -2.30 5.48 1.65
C ILE A 24 -3.46 6.29 2.22
N ASN A 25 -4.70 5.77 2.21
CA ASN A 25 -5.85 6.49 2.75
C ASN A 25 -5.71 6.69 4.26
N LEU A 26 -5.34 5.64 5.00
CA LEU A 26 -5.12 5.74 6.44
C LEU A 26 -4.05 6.79 6.76
N LEU A 27 -2.97 6.81 5.98
CA LEU A 27 -1.86 7.72 6.20
C LEU A 27 -2.25 9.17 5.87
N LEU A 28 -2.99 9.40 4.79
CA LEU A 28 -3.50 10.72 4.43
C LEU A 28 -4.51 11.22 5.47
N GLU A 29 -5.38 10.36 5.99
CA GLU A 29 -6.33 10.71 7.04
C GLU A 29 -5.62 11.05 8.36
N LEU A 30 -4.57 10.29 8.71
CA LEU A 30 -3.74 10.58 9.88
C LEU A 30 -2.92 11.86 9.72
N LEU A 31 -2.49 12.17 8.49
CA LEU A 31 -1.74 13.39 8.17
C LEU A 31 -2.65 14.61 7.96
N ALA A 32 -3.94 14.42 7.71
CA ALA A 32 -4.90 15.50 7.45
C ALA A 32 -4.83 16.67 8.46
N PRO A 33 -4.82 16.46 9.79
CA PRO A 33 -4.72 17.57 10.75
C PRO A 33 -3.36 18.29 10.73
N LEU A 34 -2.29 17.63 10.25
CA LEU A 34 -0.93 18.17 10.20
C LEU A 34 -0.65 18.89 8.88
N THR A 35 -1.30 18.46 7.80
CA THR A 35 -1.11 19.01 6.46
C THR A 35 -2.28 19.91 6.04
N ASP A 36 -3.02 20.47 6.99
CA ASP A 36 -4.13 21.38 6.70
C ASP A 36 -3.61 22.64 5.99
N GLY A 37 -4.24 23.01 4.88
CA GLY A 37 -3.79 24.09 3.99
C GLY A 37 -2.54 23.78 3.15
N TRP A 38 -1.95 22.59 3.24
CA TRP A 38 -0.82 22.21 2.37
C TRP A 38 -1.29 21.91 0.95
N THR A 39 -0.40 22.09 -0.02
CA THR A 39 -0.65 21.60 -1.38
C THR A 39 -0.54 20.07 -1.41
N HIS A 40 -1.17 19.45 -2.40
CA HIS A 40 -1.09 17.99 -2.59
C HIS A 40 0.35 17.47 -2.65
N TRP A 41 1.28 18.25 -3.23
CA TRP A 41 2.70 17.93 -3.29
C TRP A 41 3.35 17.87 -1.91
N GLY A 42 3.01 18.80 -1.01
CA GLY A 42 3.53 18.79 0.36
C GLY A 42 3.04 17.58 1.15
N THR A 43 1.74 17.29 1.09
CA THR A 43 1.15 16.15 1.80
C THR A 43 1.73 14.82 1.29
N THR A 44 1.86 14.67 -0.03
CA THR A 44 2.44 13.46 -0.63
C THR A 44 3.92 13.29 -0.34
N LEU A 45 4.70 14.38 -0.27
CA LEU A 45 6.11 14.32 0.12
C LEU A 45 6.29 13.72 1.52
N LEU A 46 5.38 14.03 2.44
CA LEU A 46 5.34 13.43 3.78
C LEU A 46 4.77 11.99 3.75
N ALA A 47 3.69 11.75 3.02
CA ALA A 47 3.01 10.46 3.02
C ALA A 47 3.83 9.34 2.36
N VAL A 48 4.48 9.62 1.23
CA VAL A 48 5.20 8.61 0.42
C VAL A 48 6.28 7.86 1.21
N PRO A 49 7.21 8.48 1.97
CA PRO A 49 8.24 7.73 2.69
C PRO A 49 7.64 6.75 3.71
N PHE A 50 6.62 7.14 4.46
CA PHE A 50 5.93 6.23 5.39
C PHE A 50 5.13 5.15 4.65
N MET A 51 4.52 5.48 3.51
CA MET A 51 3.84 4.50 2.67
C MET A 51 4.82 3.44 2.16
N VAL A 52 6.02 3.83 1.71
CA VAL A 52 7.06 2.88 1.25
C VAL A 52 7.52 1.99 2.40
N ILE A 53 7.72 2.54 3.59
CA ILE A 53 8.07 1.76 4.79
C ILE A 53 6.97 0.73 5.09
N GLY A 54 5.70 1.14 5.11
CA GLY A 54 4.57 0.24 5.33
C GLY A 54 4.43 -0.82 4.22
N MET A 55 4.73 -0.46 2.98
CA MET A 55 4.76 -1.40 1.86
C MET A 55 5.81 -2.50 2.05
N VAL A 56 7.05 -2.11 2.27
CA VAL A 56 8.19 -3.03 2.33
C VAL A 56 8.11 -3.93 3.56
N HIS A 57 7.66 -3.39 4.71
CA HIS A 57 7.68 -4.13 5.97
C HIS A 57 6.36 -4.82 6.32
N LEU A 58 5.22 -4.40 5.78
CA LEU A 58 3.92 -4.93 6.14
C LEU A 58 3.16 -5.53 4.95
N VAL A 59 2.88 -4.72 3.91
CA VAL A 59 2.01 -5.15 2.80
C VAL A 59 2.66 -6.23 1.92
N ILE A 60 3.89 -6.01 1.47
CA ILE A 60 4.60 -6.96 0.58
C ILE A 60 4.86 -8.30 1.29
N PRO A 61 5.36 -8.33 2.54
CA PRO A 61 5.54 -9.60 3.25
C PRO A 61 4.22 -10.35 3.46
N LEU A 62 3.13 -9.64 3.76
CA LEU A 62 1.80 -10.24 3.91
C LEU A 62 1.31 -10.85 2.59
N ALA A 63 1.43 -10.12 1.48
CA ALA A 63 1.08 -10.62 0.15
C ALA A 63 1.89 -11.87 -0.23
N ARG A 64 3.20 -11.89 0.07
CA ARG A 64 4.08 -13.04 -0.19
C ARG A 64 3.78 -14.25 0.70
N ARG A 65 3.38 -14.05 1.96
CA ARG A 65 2.99 -15.15 2.87
C ARG A 65 1.75 -15.87 2.38
N THR A 66 0.77 -15.13 1.85
CA THR A 66 -0.48 -15.69 1.37
C THR A 66 -0.27 -16.57 0.13
N GLY A 67 0.75 -16.28 -0.70
CA GLY A 67 1.08 -17.00 -1.94
C GLY A 67 1.78 -18.37 -1.78
N LYS A 68 2.20 -18.75 -0.57
CA LYS A 68 2.68 -20.11 -0.26
C LYS A 68 1.52 -21.05 -0.05
#